data_AF-A0A929NXT7-F1
#
_entry.id   AF-A0A929NXT7-F1
#
_cell.length_a   1.000
_cell.length_b   1.000
_cell.length_c   1.000
_cell.angle_alpha   90.00
_cell.angle_beta   90.00
_cell.angle_gamma   90.00
#
_symmetry.space_group_name_H-M   'P 1'
#
loop_
_entity.id
_entity.type
_entity.pdbx_description
1 polymer ?
#
loop_
_entity_poly.entity_id
_entity_poly.type
_entity_poly.pdbx_seq_one_letter_code
_entity_poly.pdbx_strand_id
1 'polypeptide(L)'
;MTNHNYWQNDPLLQCLIILTKLHNNPFSAESLQAGLPLQNFTPELFIRAAERANLTSELNQQAKLKKLKLPAILLLKDGQACALTEYSKKTSQIILPSNSAEIVKISNRDLLANYTGDALLSQPICKFDSRSEEANAKPVNWFWGTLAKSWPIYTEVMVASALTNVFALASPLFVMNVYDRVVPNHAIETLWVLAIGVAIVFGFDFIIRTIRGYFIDVAGKKTDILLANMIFAQILGTRRVSHPNSVGAFANHLHEFESFRDFFTSTTLATLIDIPFALLFIAIIWTLHSELAMIPLYIMPVIIIFSILIQFPLRKVIYQTFRASTQKHAMLVEILTAMETIKITGAEGQMQKNWEQLIVEISQSSLKSRLLSAISVNFSLFIQQMATVIVVVYGVYL
;
A
#
# COMPACT_ATOMS: atom_id res chain seq x y z
N MET A 1 26.88 -31.87 -36.00
CA MET A 1 27.24 -32.76 -34.88
C MET A 1 25.96 -33.10 -34.15
N THR A 2 25.62 -34.37 -34.13
CA THR A 2 24.33 -34.95 -33.78
C THR A 2 24.10 -34.96 -32.27
N ASN A 3 23.25 -34.07 -31.75
CA ASN A 3 22.73 -34.16 -30.38
C ASN A 3 21.87 -35.41 -30.26
N HIS A 4 22.43 -36.48 -29.72
CA HIS A 4 21.66 -37.64 -29.28
C HIS A 4 20.75 -37.19 -28.12
N ASN A 5 19.44 -37.18 -28.34
CA ASN A 5 18.44 -37.00 -27.29
C ASN A 5 18.44 -38.24 -26.38
N TYR A 6 19.35 -38.29 -25.41
CA TYR A 6 19.50 -39.41 -24.47
C TYR A 6 18.23 -39.70 -23.64
N TRP A 7 17.25 -38.79 -23.66
CA TRP A 7 16.12 -38.76 -22.73
C TRP A 7 14.74 -38.87 -23.39
N GLN A 8 14.67 -38.91 -24.72
CA GLN A 8 13.40 -38.75 -25.44
C GLN A 8 12.39 -39.86 -25.10
N ASN A 9 12.89 -41.03 -24.72
CA ASN A 9 12.11 -42.21 -24.37
C ASN A 9 12.18 -42.57 -22.88
N ASP A 10 12.67 -41.67 -22.01
CA ASP A 10 12.72 -41.96 -20.58
C ASP A 10 11.29 -41.93 -19.97
N PRO A 11 10.80 -43.05 -19.40
CA PRO A 11 9.45 -43.14 -18.86
C PRO A 11 9.15 -42.11 -17.77
N LEU A 12 10.15 -41.72 -16.96
CA LEU A 12 9.97 -40.79 -15.85
C LEU A 12 9.77 -39.35 -16.32
N LEU A 13 10.54 -38.94 -17.32
CA LEU A 13 10.40 -37.60 -17.90
C LEU A 13 9.06 -37.46 -18.63
N GLN A 14 8.63 -38.50 -19.35
CA GLN A 14 7.31 -38.50 -20.00
C GLN A 14 6.18 -38.45 -18.98
N CYS A 15 6.32 -39.15 -17.84
CA CYS A 15 5.36 -39.02 -16.72
C CYS A 15 5.32 -37.61 -16.14
N LEU A 16 6.47 -36.92 -16.02
CA LEU A 16 6.52 -35.52 -15.56
C LEU A 16 5.78 -34.59 -16.53
N ILE A 17 5.98 -34.76 -17.84
CA ILE A 17 5.27 -33.97 -18.86
C ILE A 17 3.76 -34.19 -18.77
N ILE A 18 3.30 -35.44 -18.62
CA ILE A 18 1.88 -35.75 -18.41
C ILE A 18 1.37 -35.07 -17.14
N LEU A 19 2.14 -35.08 -16.05
CA LEU A 19 1.76 -34.44 -14.80
C LEU A 19 1.64 -32.91 -14.95
N THR A 20 2.54 -32.27 -15.70
CA THR A 20 2.45 -30.82 -15.97
C THR A 20 1.18 -30.46 -16.76
N LYS A 21 0.77 -31.32 -17.70
CA LYS A 21 -0.49 -31.17 -18.45
C LYS A 21 -1.72 -31.38 -17.56
N LEU A 22 -1.69 -32.38 -16.67
CA LEU A 22 -2.79 -32.65 -15.72
C LEU A 22 -3.01 -31.48 -14.74
N HIS A 23 -1.95 -30.74 -14.41
CA HIS A 23 -2.03 -29.51 -13.60
C HIS A 23 -2.27 -28.23 -14.40
N ASN A 24 -2.70 -28.32 -15.67
CA ASN A 24 -2.98 -27.18 -16.57
C ASN A 24 -1.78 -26.22 -16.79
N ASN A 25 -0.55 -26.72 -16.67
CA ASN A 25 0.67 -25.93 -16.85
C ASN A 25 1.66 -26.68 -17.77
N PRO A 26 1.42 -26.75 -19.10
CA PRO A 26 2.17 -27.63 -19.99
C PRO A 26 3.62 -27.16 -20.20
N PHE A 27 4.59 -28.02 -19.90
CA PHE A 27 6.02 -27.79 -20.20
C PHE A 27 6.53 -28.73 -21.31
N SER A 28 7.50 -28.24 -22.09
CA SER A 28 8.23 -29.07 -23.07
C SER A 28 9.34 -29.88 -22.41
N ALA A 29 9.68 -31.04 -23.01
CA ALA A 29 10.77 -31.90 -22.53
C ALA A 29 12.10 -31.14 -22.40
N GLU A 30 12.41 -30.29 -23.38
CA GLU A 30 13.62 -29.46 -23.43
C GLU A 30 13.69 -28.47 -22.26
N SER A 31 12.54 -27.88 -21.90
CA SER A 31 12.48 -26.91 -20.80
C SER A 31 12.67 -27.57 -19.42
N LEU A 32 12.19 -28.80 -19.27
CA LEU A 32 12.35 -29.61 -18.05
C LEU A 32 13.77 -30.15 -17.90
N GLN A 33 14.44 -30.45 -19.01
CA GLN A 33 15.83 -30.95 -19.03
C GLN A 33 16.88 -29.85 -18.86
N ALA A 34 16.54 -28.59 -19.14
CA ALA A 34 17.48 -27.48 -19.16
C ALA A 34 18.26 -27.35 -17.83
N GLY A 35 19.57 -27.57 -17.88
CA GLY A 35 20.48 -27.45 -16.73
C GLY A 35 20.63 -28.71 -15.87
N LEU A 36 20.09 -29.86 -16.29
CA LEU A 36 20.32 -31.16 -15.63
C LEU A 36 21.56 -31.88 -16.19
N PRO A 37 22.25 -32.69 -15.38
CA PRO A 37 23.37 -33.52 -15.84
C PRO A 37 22.93 -34.57 -16.87
N LEU A 38 23.80 -34.84 -17.86
CA LEU A 38 23.58 -35.82 -18.93
C LEU A 38 23.89 -37.27 -18.45
N GLN A 39 23.09 -37.79 -17.53
CA GLN A 39 23.18 -39.16 -16.95
C GLN A 39 21.77 -39.65 -16.61
N ASN A 40 21.46 -40.96 -16.70
CA ASN A 40 20.15 -41.60 -16.41
C ASN A 40 19.21 -40.92 -15.39
N PHE A 41 17.89 -40.90 -15.66
CA PHE A 41 16.94 -39.94 -15.04
C PHE A 41 16.54 -40.53 -13.70
N THR A 42 17.30 -40.18 -12.68
CA THR A 42 17.03 -40.66 -11.34
C THR A 42 15.83 -39.96 -10.74
N PRO A 43 15.17 -40.56 -9.73
CA PRO A 43 14.12 -39.89 -8.95
C PRO A 43 14.56 -38.55 -8.33
N GLU A 44 15.85 -38.36 -8.06
CA GLU A 44 16.39 -37.08 -7.58
C GLU A 44 16.39 -36.00 -8.66
N LEU A 45 16.74 -36.37 -9.90
CA LEU A 45 16.65 -35.47 -11.06
C LEU A 45 15.19 -35.15 -11.39
N PHE A 46 14.27 -36.08 -11.16
CA PHE A 46 12.83 -35.83 -11.27
C PHE A 46 12.37 -34.71 -10.36
N ILE A 47 12.78 -34.70 -9.09
CA ILE A 47 12.40 -33.66 -8.11
C ILE A 47 12.88 -32.28 -8.58
N ARG A 48 14.14 -32.18 -9.02
CA ARG A 48 14.71 -30.92 -9.55
C ARG A 48 14.01 -30.46 -10.83
N ALA A 49 13.67 -31.38 -11.73
CA ALA A 49 12.93 -31.05 -12.95
C ALA A 49 11.51 -30.56 -12.65
N ALA A 50 10.85 -31.15 -11.65
CA ALA A 50 9.51 -30.75 -11.22
C ALA A 50 9.47 -29.35 -10.59
N GLU A 51 10.49 -28.97 -9.81
CA GLU A 51 10.59 -27.61 -9.24
C GLU A 51 10.58 -26.53 -10.32
N ARG A 52 11.23 -26.80 -11.47
CA ARG A 52 11.24 -25.88 -12.62
C ARG A 52 9.86 -25.68 -13.25
N ALA A 53 8.98 -26.67 -13.12
CA ALA A 53 7.58 -26.60 -13.55
C ALA A 53 6.64 -26.03 -12.47
N ASN A 54 7.18 -25.45 -11.39
CA ASN A 54 6.45 -25.00 -10.20
C ASN A 54 5.69 -26.13 -9.48
N LEU A 55 6.27 -27.33 -9.47
CA LEU A 55 5.74 -28.49 -8.75
C LEU A 55 6.73 -28.87 -7.63
N THR A 56 6.26 -28.99 -6.39
CA THR A 56 7.02 -29.66 -5.33
C THR A 56 6.83 -31.15 -5.48
N SER A 57 7.93 -31.92 -5.53
CA SER A 57 7.88 -33.37 -5.64
C SER A 57 8.67 -34.02 -4.51
N GLU A 58 8.08 -35.02 -3.88
CA GLU A 58 8.71 -35.80 -2.82
C GLU A 58 8.67 -37.28 -3.17
N LEU A 59 9.80 -37.98 -2.94
CA LEU A 59 9.88 -39.42 -3.07
C LEU A 59 9.37 -40.07 -1.78
N ASN A 60 8.29 -40.83 -1.87
CA ASN A 60 7.73 -41.60 -0.76
C ASN A 60 8.03 -43.08 -0.95
N GLN A 61 8.93 -43.60 -0.12
CA GLN A 61 9.30 -45.02 -0.10
C GLN A 61 8.26 -45.82 0.69
N GLN A 62 7.85 -46.98 0.18
CA GLN A 62 6.80 -47.84 0.77
C GLN A 62 5.41 -47.17 0.85
N ALA A 63 5.04 -46.42 -0.18
CA ALA A 63 3.80 -45.68 -0.21
C ALA A 63 2.57 -46.60 -0.36
N LYS A 64 1.65 -46.54 0.60
CA LYS A 64 0.36 -47.27 0.52
C LYS A 64 -0.59 -46.56 -0.44
N LEU A 65 -0.92 -47.19 -1.58
CA LEU A 65 -1.79 -46.64 -2.64
C LEU A 65 -3.12 -46.04 -2.12
N LYS A 66 -3.71 -46.62 -1.07
CA LYS A 66 -4.97 -46.15 -0.46
C LYS A 66 -4.89 -44.76 0.20
N LYS A 67 -3.69 -44.24 0.48
CA LYS A 67 -3.49 -42.96 1.18
C LYS A 67 -2.77 -41.90 0.33
N LEU A 68 -2.55 -42.18 -0.95
CA LEU A 68 -1.83 -41.25 -1.82
C LEU A 68 -2.73 -40.09 -2.27
N LYS A 69 -2.15 -38.89 -2.31
CA LYS A 69 -2.76 -37.74 -2.97
C LYS A 69 -2.55 -37.90 -4.47
N LEU A 70 -3.63 -37.88 -5.24
CA LEU A 70 -3.63 -38.04 -6.69
C LEU A 70 -3.62 -36.65 -7.37
N PRO A 71 -3.03 -36.51 -8.57
CA PRO A 71 -2.30 -37.53 -9.33
C PRO A 71 -0.92 -37.83 -8.73
N ALA A 72 -0.51 -39.10 -8.76
CA ALA A 72 0.79 -39.55 -8.23
C ALA A 72 1.54 -40.36 -9.30
N ILE A 73 2.86 -40.26 -9.34
CA ILE A 73 3.68 -41.08 -10.25
C ILE A 73 4.17 -42.31 -9.50
N LEU A 74 3.89 -43.48 -10.02
CA LEU A 74 4.30 -44.76 -9.47
C LEU A 74 5.52 -45.30 -10.21
N LEU A 75 6.48 -45.81 -9.47
CA LEU A 75 7.59 -46.58 -10.02
C LEU A 75 7.16 -48.06 -10.16
N LEU A 76 7.37 -48.62 -11.35
CA LEU A 76 7.06 -50.00 -11.70
C LEU A 76 8.35 -50.83 -11.76
N LYS A 77 8.21 -52.16 -11.69
CA LYS A 77 9.29 -53.10 -11.95
C LYS A 77 9.84 -52.87 -13.37
N ASP A 78 11.11 -53.18 -13.58
CA ASP A 78 11.84 -52.97 -14.84
C ASP A 78 12.14 -51.51 -15.22
N GLY A 79 12.12 -50.58 -14.25
CA GLY A 79 12.51 -49.18 -14.47
C GLY A 79 11.48 -48.33 -15.22
N GLN A 80 10.24 -48.81 -15.30
CA GLN A 80 9.13 -48.07 -15.90
C GLN A 80 8.42 -47.18 -14.87
N ALA A 81 7.68 -46.18 -15.34
CA ALA A 81 6.88 -45.29 -14.50
C ALA A 81 5.48 -45.11 -15.10
N CYS A 82 4.48 -44.92 -14.25
CA CYS A 82 3.12 -44.57 -14.68
C CYS A 82 2.50 -43.48 -13.81
N ALA A 83 1.65 -42.65 -14.41
CA ALA A 83 0.89 -41.64 -13.67
C ALA A 83 -0.46 -42.23 -13.24
N LEU A 84 -0.70 -42.34 -11.94
CA LEU A 84 -1.97 -42.76 -11.35
C LEU A 84 -2.89 -41.54 -11.20
N THR A 85 -4.03 -41.57 -11.90
CA THR A 85 -5.02 -40.48 -11.89
C THR A 85 -6.20 -40.79 -10.96
N GLU A 86 -6.66 -42.04 -10.91
CA GLU A 86 -7.80 -42.45 -10.08
C GLU A 86 -7.56 -43.84 -9.46
N TYR A 87 -7.85 -43.99 -8.17
CA TYR A 87 -7.76 -45.25 -7.44
C TYR A 87 -9.12 -45.62 -6.81
N SER A 88 -9.75 -46.70 -7.28
CA SER A 88 -11.03 -47.22 -6.74
C SER A 88 -10.86 -48.63 -6.17
N LYS A 89 -11.85 -49.12 -5.38
CA LYS A 89 -11.77 -50.42 -4.68
C LYS A 89 -11.57 -51.63 -5.60
N LYS A 90 -11.97 -51.55 -6.88
CA LYS A 90 -11.87 -52.66 -7.86
C LYS A 90 -10.95 -52.38 -9.06
N THR A 91 -10.82 -51.13 -9.49
CA THR A 91 -10.07 -50.73 -10.69
C THR A 91 -9.29 -49.43 -10.45
N SER A 92 -8.11 -49.31 -11.05
CA SER A 92 -7.30 -48.09 -11.06
C SER A 92 -7.17 -47.56 -12.49
N GLN A 93 -7.15 -46.24 -12.64
CA GLN A 93 -6.87 -45.58 -13.91
C GLN A 93 -5.41 -45.10 -13.90
N ILE A 94 -4.61 -45.61 -14.83
CA ILE A 94 -3.23 -45.17 -15.01
C ILE A 94 -3.02 -44.64 -16.41
N ILE A 95 -2.07 -43.73 -16.54
CA ILE A 95 -1.56 -43.26 -17.82
C ILE A 95 -0.15 -43.82 -17.97
N LEU A 96 0.02 -44.65 -19.01
CA LEU A 96 1.32 -45.21 -19.37
C LEU A 96 1.99 -44.29 -20.41
N PRO A 97 3.27 -43.91 -20.19
CA PRO A 97 3.99 -43.06 -21.13
C PRO A 97 4.17 -43.74 -22.51
N SER A 98 4.19 -45.07 -22.55
CA SER A 98 4.34 -45.87 -23.78
C SER A 98 3.14 -45.86 -24.73
N ASN A 99 1.94 -45.48 -24.28
CA ASN A 99 0.71 -45.58 -25.08
C ASN A 99 0.00 -44.23 -25.24
N SER A 100 0.69 -43.27 -25.87
CA SER A 100 0.12 -41.98 -26.32
C SER A 100 -0.68 -41.19 -25.27
N ALA A 101 -0.34 -41.36 -23.99
CA ALA A 101 -1.04 -40.77 -22.85
C ALA A 101 -2.54 -41.13 -22.72
N GLU A 102 -2.95 -42.29 -23.22
CA GLU A 102 -4.30 -42.80 -23.02
C GLU A 102 -4.52 -43.34 -21.60
N ILE A 103 -5.73 -43.14 -21.08
CA ILE A 103 -6.15 -43.62 -19.77
C ILE A 103 -6.47 -45.12 -19.88
N VAL A 104 -5.63 -45.96 -19.26
CA VAL A 104 -5.83 -47.41 -19.23
C VAL A 104 -6.41 -47.82 -17.88
N LYS A 105 -7.51 -48.58 -17.90
CA LYS A 105 -8.13 -49.17 -16.71
C LYS A 105 -7.48 -50.52 -16.41
N ILE A 106 -6.78 -50.62 -15.29
CA ILE A 106 -6.09 -51.85 -14.86
C ILE A 106 -6.67 -52.34 -13.53
N SER A 107 -6.66 -53.66 -13.33
CA SER A 107 -7.09 -54.28 -12.09
C SER A 107 -6.09 -53.98 -10.96
N ASN A 108 -6.58 -53.75 -9.75
CA ASN A 108 -5.70 -53.43 -8.62
C ASN A 108 -4.72 -54.56 -8.27
N ARG A 109 -5.05 -55.81 -8.64
CA ARG A 109 -4.17 -56.97 -8.42
C ARG A 109 -2.94 -56.90 -9.32
N ASP A 110 -3.14 -56.54 -10.59
CA ASP A 110 -2.06 -56.44 -11.57
C ASP A 110 -1.18 -55.22 -11.31
N LEU A 111 -1.78 -54.09 -10.90
CA LEU A 111 -1.04 -52.90 -10.50
C LEU A 111 -0.13 -53.16 -9.29
N LEU A 112 -0.65 -53.84 -8.27
CA LEU A 112 0.14 -54.20 -7.07
C LEU A 112 1.24 -55.21 -7.37
N ALA A 113 1.07 -56.09 -8.37
CA ALA A 113 2.10 -57.05 -8.76
C ALA A 113 3.33 -56.37 -9.40
N ASN A 114 3.10 -55.27 -10.13
CA ASN A 114 4.13 -54.54 -10.87
C ASN A 114 4.67 -53.30 -10.12
N TYR A 115 4.03 -52.89 -9.04
CA TYR A 115 4.44 -51.74 -8.23
C TYR A 115 5.66 -52.07 -7.35
N THR A 116 6.70 -51.22 -7.38
CA THR A 116 7.92 -51.44 -6.59
C THR A 116 7.77 -51.02 -5.13
N GLY A 117 6.76 -50.20 -4.80
CA GLY A 117 6.56 -49.64 -3.47
C GLY A 117 6.90 -48.14 -3.36
N ASP A 118 7.53 -47.56 -4.38
CA ASP A 118 7.97 -46.16 -4.37
C ASP A 118 7.05 -45.29 -5.23
N ALA A 119 6.63 -44.13 -4.69
CA ALA A 119 5.81 -43.16 -5.41
C ALA A 119 6.40 -41.76 -5.32
N LEU A 120 6.37 -41.04 -6.44
CA LEU A 120 6.69 -39.62 -6.52
C LEU A 120 5.39 -38.82 -6.41
N LEU A 121 5.26 -38.07 -5.32
CA LEU A 121 4.11 -37.23 -5.03
C LEU A 121 4.43 -35.80 -5.42
N SER A 122 3.79 -35.32 -6.48
CA SER A 122 3.97 -33.96 -6.98
C SER A 122 2.74 -33.11 -6.69
N GLN A 123 2.93 -31.94 -6.11
CA GLN A 123 1.86 -30.96 -5.88
C GLN A 123 2.25 -29.61 -6.52
N PRO A 124 1.30 -28.87 -7.09
CA PRO A 124 1.56 -27.52 -7.53
C PRO A 124 1.95 -26.66 -6.34
N ILE A 125 3.00 -25.88 -6.50
CA ILE A 125 3.35 -24.84 -5.54
C ILE A 125 2.26 -23.77 -5.65
N CYS A 126 1.28 -23.83 -4.76
CA CYS A 126 0.29 -22.77 -4.60
C CYS A 126 0.99 -21.50 -4.09
N LYS A 127 1.51 -20.69 -5.01
CA LYS A 127 1.66 -19.27 -4.74
C LYS A 127 0.24 -18.73 -4.65
N PHE A 128 -0.19 -18.38 -3.44
CA PHE A 128 -1.42 -17.61 -3.25
C PHE A 128 -1.24 -16.28 -3.97
N ASP A 129 -1.68 -16.24 -5.22
CA ASP A 129 -1.81 -15.03 -6.01
C ASP A 129 -3.23 -14.52 -5.78
N SER A 130 -3.37 -13.59 -4.84
CA SER A 130 -4.62 -12.85 -4.61
C SER A 130 -4.83 -11.83 -5.74
N ARG A 131 -4.91 -12.29 -7.00
CA ARG A 131 -4.91 -11.43 -8.20
C ARG A 131 -5.71 -11.92 -9.41
N SER A 132 -6.64 -12.88 -9.27
CA SER A 132 -7.39 -13.39 -10.44
C SER A 132 -8.91 -13.20 -10.40
N GLU A 133 -9.44 -12.14 -9.78
CA GLU A 133 -10.82 -11.67 -10.03
C GLU A 133 -11.01 -10.14 -10.17
N GLU A 134 -9.95 -9.34 -10.31
CA GLU A 134 -10.07 -7.88 -10.50
C GLU A 134 -9.53 -7.41 -11.86
N ALA A 135 -9.88 -8.09 -12.95
CA ALA A 135 -9.51 -7.66 -14.31
C ALA A 135 -10.44 -6.57 -14.89
N ASN A 136 -11.28 -5.89 -14.09
CA ASN A 136 -12.17 -4.83 -14.56
C ASN A 136 -12.44 -3.71 -13.53
N ALA A 137 -11.45 -3.30 -12.74
CA ALA A 137 -11.58 -2.11 -11.91
C ALA A 137 -10.92 -0.90 -12.60
N LYS A 138 -11.75 0.06 -13.03
CA LYS A 138 -11.34 1.39 -13.51
C LYS A 138 -10.32 2.03 -12.55
N PRO A 139 -9.31 2.78 -13.05
CA PRO A 139 -8.14 3.23 -12.28
C PRO A 139 -8.42 4.25 -11.16
N VAL A 140 -9.68 4.57 -10.87
CA VAL A 140 -10.07 5.54 -9.83
C VAL A 140 -10.50 4.85 -8.51
N ASN A 141 -10.85 3.56 -8.53
CA ASN A 141 -11.41 2.86 -7.35
C ASN A 141 -10.38 2.21 -6.41
N TRP A 142 -9.12 2.03 -6.82
CA TRP A 142 -8.12 1.33 -5.98
C TRP A 142 -7.70 2.17 -4.75
N PHE A 143 -7.67 3.50 -4.88
CA PHE A 143 -7.38 4.43 -3.79
C PHE A 143 -8.46 4.37 -2.71
N TRP A 144 -9.73 4.50 -3.11
CA TRP A 144 -10.86 4.41 -2.21
C TRP A 144 -11.02 3.01 -1.58
N GLY A 145 -10.68 1.94 -2.32
CA GLY A 145 -10.68 0.57 -1.80
C GLY A 145 -9.59 0.31 -0.74
N THR A 146 -8.46 1.02 -0.82
CA THR A 146 -7.40 0.95 0.19
C THR A 146 -7.77 1.76 1.43
N LEU A 147 -8.38 2.94 1.24
CA LEU A 147 -8.91 3.78 2.32
C LEU A 147 -10.07 3.08 3.08
N ALA A 148 -10.92 2.33 2.37
CA ALA A 148 -12.01 1.57 2.97
C ALA A 148 -11.51 0.42 3.85
N LYS A 149 -10.33 -0.16 3.58
CA LYS A 149 -9.74 -1.23 4.40
C LYS A 149 -9.17 -0.73 5.74
N SER A 150 -8.88 0.57 5.87
CA SER A 150 -8.44 1.22 7.11
C SER A 150 -9.59 1.90 7.88
N TRP A 151 -10.86 1.69 7.48
CA TRP A 151 -12.05 2.26 8.12
C TRP A 151 -12.11 2.14 9.66
N PRO A 152 -11.72 1.02 10.30
CA PRO A 152 -11.73 0.93 11.77
C PRO A 152 -10.83 1.98 12.44
N ILE A 153 -9.66 2.26 11.87
CA ILE A 153 -8.71 3.23 12.41
C ILE A 153 -9.28 4.65 12.25
N TYR A 154 -9.98 4.92 11.16
CA TYR A 154 -10.65 6.21 10.97
C TYR A 154 -11.82 6.42 11.94
N THR A 155 -12.57 5.37 12.29
CA THR A 155 -13.62 5.47 13.31
C THR A 155 -13.05 5.77 14.70
N GLU A 156 -11.91 5.17 15.07
CA GLU A 156 -11.23 5.45 16.35
C GLU A 156 -10.73 6.90 16.41
N VAL A 157 -10.12 7.40 15.33
CA VAL A 157 -9.69 8.80 15.21
C VAL A 157 -10.88 9.75 15.28
N MET A 158 -12.02 9.39 14.68
CA MET A 158 -13.23 10.21 14.70
C MET A 158 -13.81 10.33 16.12
N VAL A 159 -13.88 9.23 16.87
CA VAL A 159 -14.33 9.24 18.27
C VAL A 159 -13.37 10.04 19.15
N ALA A 160 -12.06 9.87 18.96
CA ALA A 160 -11.05 10.65 19.69
C ALA A 160 -11.19 12.15 19.40
N SER A 161 -11.31 12.55 18.12
CA SER A 161 -11.56 13.94 17.75
C SER A 161 -12.83 14.49 18.39
N ALA A 162 -13.92 13.71 18.39
CA ALA A 162 -15.17 14.12 19.02
C ALA A 162 -15.02 14.41 20.51
N LEU A 163 -14.37 13.53 21.26
CA LEU A 163 -14.12 13.71 22.69
C LEU A 163 -13.23 14.93 22.95
N THR A 164 -12.16 15.11 22.18
CA THR A 164 -11.25 16.27 22.34
C THR A 164 -11.94 17.60 22.04
N ASN A 165 -12.85 17.63 21.05
CA ASN A 165 -13.63 18.82 20.74
C ASN A 165 -14.66 19.13 21.86
N VAL A 166 -15.27 18.11 22.47
CA VAL A 166 -16.12 18.30 23.65
C VAL A 166 -15.31 18.81 24.84
N PHE A 167 -14.12 18.25 25.10
CA PHE A 167 -13.25 18.70 26.19
C PHE A 167 -12.73 20.13 25.99
N ALA A 168 -12.60 20.60 24.75
CA ALA A 168 -12.25 21.99 24.47
C ALA A 168 -13.26 23.00 25.05
N LEU A 169 -14.51 22.60 25.28
CA LEU A 169 -15.53 23.42 25.96
C LEU A 169 -15.25 23.62 27.45
N ALA A 170 -14.42 22.78 28.06
CA ALA A 170 -14.13 22.88 29.49
C ALA A 170 -13.48 24.22 29.85
N SER A 171 -12.59 24.76 29.01
CA SER A 171 -11.93 26.04 29.29
C SER A 171 -12.91 27.23 29.24
N PRO A 172 -13.71 27.45 28.18
CA PRO A 172 -14.71 28.51 28.17
C PRO A 172 -15.73 28.37 29.31
N LEU A 173 -16.24 27.16 29.57
CA LEU A 173 -17.21 26.92 30.64
C LEU A 173 -16.61 27.17 32.03
N PHE A 174 -15.35 26.82 32.24
CA PHE A 174 -14.63 27.13 33.47
C PHE A 174 -14.53 28.63 33.68
N VAL A 175 -13.99 29.35 32.70
CA VAL A 175 -13.84 30.81 32.78
C VAL A 175 -15.20 31.48 33.01
N MET A 176 -16.23 31.09 32.25
CA MET A 176 -17.59 31.59 32.42
C MET A 176 -18.11 31.37 33.85
N ASN A 177 -18.05 30.15 34.38
CA ASN A 177 -18.53 29.88 35.75
C ASN A 177 -17.69 30.61 36.81
N VAL A 178 -16.38 30.75 36.60
CA VAL A 178 -15.51 31.47 37.53
C VAL A 178 -15.87 32.95 37.57
N TYR A 179 -15.95 33.60 36.42
CA TYR A 179 -16.25 35.04 36.35
C TYR A 179 -17.70 35.38 36.72
N ASP A 180 -18.66 34.55 36.32
CA ASP A 180 -20.09 34.86 36.54
C ASP A 180 -20.58 34.44 37.93
N ARG A 181 -20.00 33.39 38.51
CA ARG A 181 -20.51 32.80 39.77
C ARG A 181 -19.50 32.79 40.90
N VAL A 182 -18.24 32.47 40.64
CA VAL A 182 -17.24 32.31 41.71
C VAL A 182 -16.71 33.65 42.20
N VAL A 183 -16.32 34.53 41.27
CA VAL A 183 -15.74 35.85 41.59
C VAL A 183 -16.74 36.74 42.32
N PRO A 184 -18.00 36.90 41.87
CA PRO A 184 -18.96 37.78 42.55
C PRO A 184 -19.39 37.27 43.93
N ASN A 185 -19.44 35.94 44.11
CA ASN A 185 -19.90 35.32 45.35
C ASN A 185 -18.76 34.90 46.29
N HIS A 186 -17.50 35.18 45.95
CA HIS A 186 -16.31 34.72 46.69
C HIS A 186 -16.33 33.23 47.06
N ALA A 187 -16.85 32.37 46.18
CA ALA A 187 -17.07 30.95 46.44
C ALA A 187 -15.80 30.11 46.20
N ILE A 188 -14.80 30.24 47.07
CA ILE A 188 -13.46 29.62 46.91
C ILE A 188 -13.53 28.09 46.85
N GLU A 189 -14.43 27.46 47.60
CA GLU A 189 -14.60 26.00 47.56
C GLU A 189 -15.08 25.52 46.18
N THR A 190 -16.05 26.23 45.59
CA THR A 190 -16.54 25.96 44.23
C THR A 190 -15.45 26.14 43.19
N LEU A 191 -14.55 27.14 43.37
CA LEU A 191 -13.40 27.34 42.49
C LEU A 191 -12.52 26.10 42.42
N TRP A 192 -12.13 25.56 43.58
CA TRP A 192 -11.23 24.41 43.64
C TRP A 192 -11.87 23.15 43.07
N VAL A 193 -13.17 22.93 43.32
CA VAL A 193 -13.91 21.81 42.71
C VAL A 193 -13.93 21.92 41.18
N LEU A 194 -14.25 23.10 40.64
CA LEU A 194 -14.25 23.34 39.20
C LEU A 194 -12.84 23.22 38.60
N ALA A 195 -11.82 23.75 39.28
CA ALA A 195 -10.43 23.70 38.83
C ALA A 195 -9.92 22.26 38.76
N ILE A 196 -10.19 21.44 39.79
CA ILE A 196 -9.84 20.01 39.78
C ILE A 196 -10.58 19.27 38.67
N GLY A 197 -11.88 19.54 38.49
CA GLY A 197 -12.68 18.94 37.42
C GLY A 197 -12.10 19.24 36.02
N VAL A 198 -11.75 20.51 35.75
CA VAL A 198 -11.17 20.94 34.48
C VAL A 198 -9.76 20.39 34.30
N ALA A 199 -8.96 20.33 35.36
CA ALA A 199 -7.63 19.70 35.32
C ALA A 199 -7.71 18.21 34.94
N ILE A 200 -8.70 17.48 35.45
CA ILE A 200 -8.96 16.09 35.06
C ILE A 200 -9.36 16.02 33.58
N VAL A 201 -10.26 16.91 33.12
CA VAL A 201 -10.65 16.97 31.70
C VAL A 201 -9.46 17.25 30.80
N PHE A 202 -8.57 18.17 31.16
CA PHE A 202 -7.33 18.44 30.41
C PHE A 202 -6.38 17.26 30.43
N GLY A 203 -6.31 16.51 31.53
CA GLY A 203 -5.57 15.25 31.61
C GLY A 203 -6.10 14.22 30.60
N PHE A 204 -7.42 14.03 30.53
CA PHE A 204 -8.02 13.15 29.53
C PHE A 204 -7.86 13.68 28.10
N ASP A 205 -8.01 14.98 27.86
CA ASP A 205 -7.77 15.60 26.55
C ASP A 205 -6.34 15.34 26.07
N PHE A 206 -5.35 15.50 26.94
CA PHE A 206 -3.96 15.18 26.64
C PHE A 206 -3.79 13.70 26.27
N ILE A 207 -4.30 12.77 27.09
CA ILE A 207 -4.19 11.33 26.83
C ILE A 207 -4.84 10.96 25.50
N ILE A 208 -6.07 11.43 25.22
CA ILE A 208 -6.80 11.12 23.99
C ILE A 208 -6.08 11.72 22.78
N ARG A 209 -5.57 12.95 22.87
CA ARG A 209 -4.79 13.57 21.77
C ARG A 209 -3.53 12.77 21.47
N THR A 210 -2.82 12.28 22.49
CA THR A 210 -1.62 11.44 22.33
C THR A 210 -1.97 10.10 21.69
N ILE A 211 -3.02 9.42 22.16
CA ILE A 211 -3.50 8.15 21.59
C ILE A 211 -3.92 8.35 20.13
N ARG A 212 -4.64 9.44 19.82
CA ARG A 212 -5.04 9.80 18.46
C ARG A 212 -3.83 9.96 17.55
N GLY A 213 -2.80 10.70 18.00
CA GLY A 213 -1.55 10.85 17.24
C GLY A 213 -0.88 9.51 16.96
N TYR A 214 -0.77 8.66 17.98
CA TYR A 214 -0.20 7.32 17.83
C TYR A 214 -0.98 6.44 16.82
N PHE A 215 -2.31 6.43 16.86
CA PHE A 215 -3.11 5.65 15.92
C PHE A 215 -2.99 6.15 14.47
N ILE A 216 -2.93 7.47 14.28
CA ILE A 216 -2.67 8.09 12.98
C ILE A 216 -1.30 7.62 12.43
N ASP A 217 -0.26 7.63 13.27
CA ASP A 217 1.09 7.19 12.89
C ASP A 217 1.13 5.69 12.54
N VAL A 218 0.45 4.85 13.32
CA VAL A 218 0.35 3.41 13.05
C VAL A 218 -0.40 3.13 11.73
N ALA A 219 -1.48 3.87 11.46
CA ALA A 219 -2.21 3.81 10.19
C ALA A 219 -1.30 4.21 9.01
N GLY A 220 -0.54 5.30 9.19
CA GLY A 220 0.45 5.78 8.24
C GLY A 220 1.45 4.69 7.87
N LYS A 221 2.10 4.09 8.87
CA LYS A 221 3.11 3.02 8.68
C LYS A 221 2.55 1.79 7.95
N LYS A 222 1.37 1.32 8.33
CA LYS A 222 0.78 0.12 7.69
C LYS A 222 0.45 0.37 6.22
N THR A 223 -0.02 1.58 5.90
CA THR A 223 -0.33 2.01 4.54
C THR A 223 0.95 2.19 3.71
N ASP A 224 2.01 2.73 4.32
CA ASP A 224 3.33 2.92 3.71
C ASP A 224 3.94 1.58 3.26
N ILE A 225 3.95 0.57 4.14
CA ILE A 225 4.48 -0.77 3.83
C ILE A 225 3.73 -1.42 2.65
N LEU A 226 2.40 -1.32 2.64
CA LEU A 226 1.57 -1.89 1.56
C LEU A 226 1.84 -1.20 0.22
N LEU A 227 1.94 0.12 0.22
CA LEU A 227 2.18 0.91 -0.99
C LEU A 227 3.59 0.72 -1.51
N ALA A 228 4.61 0.72 -0.65
CA ALA A 228 5.99 0.44 -1.03
C ALA A 228 6.11 -0.92 -1.75
N ASN A 229 5.47 -1.96 -1.20
CA ASN A 229 5.44 -3.28 -1.81
C ASN A 229 4.65 -3.32 -3.13
N MET A 230 3.51 -2.63 -3.21
CA MET A 230 2.69 -2.58 -4.42
C MET A 230 3.38 -1.84 -5.56
N ILE A 231 4.01 -0.71 -5.25
CA ILE A 231 4.81 0.09 -6.18
C ILE A 231 6.00 -0.74 -6.67
N PHE A 232 6.75 -1.38 -5.76
CA PHE A 232 7.89 -2.21 -6.12
C PHE A 232 7.48 -3.39 -7.01
N ALA A 233 6.37 -4.06 -6.68
CA ALA A 233 5.81 -5.13 -7.51
C ALA A 233 5.33 -4.64 -8.89
N GLN A 234 4.76 -3.44 -8.97
CA GLN A 234 4.34 -2.84 -10.24
C GLN A 234 5.54 -2.51 -11.12
N ILE A 235 6.63 -1.98 -10.56
CA ILE A 235 7.88 -1.69 -11.27
C ILE A 235 8.49 -2.97 -11.84
N LEU A 236 8.54 -4.04 -11.04
CA LEU A 236 9.06 -5.33 -11.47
C LEU A 236 8.15 -6.02 -12.50
N GLY A 237 6.84 -5.72 -12.48
CA GLY A 237 5.84 -6.30 -13.38
C GLY A 237 5.66 -5.55 -14.71
N THR A 238 6.11 -4.30 -14.84
CA THR A 238 5.99 -3.54 -16.09
C THR A 238 6.90 -4.10 -17.18
N ARG A 239 6.30 -4.74 -18.20
CA ARG A 239 6.98 -5.17 -19.43
C ARG A 239 7.52 -3.94 -20.19
N ARG A 240 8.71 -4.09 -20.78
CA ARG A 240 9.61 -3.14 -21.49
C ARG A 240 9.02 -2.01 -22.39
N VAL A 241 7.71 -1.90 -22.60
CA VAL A 241 7.09 -1.07 -23.66
C VAL A 241 6.73 0.36 -23.20
N SER A 242 6.74 0.66 -21.90
CA SER A 242 6.34 1.98 -21.38
C SER A 242 7.39 2.62 -20.46
N HIS A 243 8.66 2.58 -20.82
CA HIS A 243 9.67 3.36 -20.08
C HIS A 243 9.42 4.87 -20.31
N PRO A 244 9.17 5.68 -19.26
CA PRO A 244 9.20 7.12 -19.40
C PRO A 244 10.61 7.58 -19.81
N ASN A 245 10.70 8.71 -20.53
CA ASN A 245 11.94 9.21 -21.13
C ASN A 245 13.11 9.46 -20.14
N SER A 246 12.87 9.39 -18.82
CA SER A 246 13.92 9.47 -17.79
C SER A 246 13.61 8.55 -16.60
N VAL A 247 14.55 7.66 -16.29
CA VAL A 247 14.52 6.76 -15.12
C VAL A 247 14.57 7.56 -13.81
N GLY A 248 15.29 8.69 -13.79
CA GLY A 248 15.38 9.59 -12.63
C GLY A 248 14.08 10.34 -12.34
N ALA A 249 13.37 10.80 -13.38
CA ALA A 249 12.07 11.45 -13.22
C ALA A 249 11.00 10.47 -12.68
N PHE A 250 11.03 9.21 -13.14
CA PHE A 250 10.13 8.17 -12.66
C PHE A 250 10.39 7.80 -11.19
N ALA A 251 11.65 7.69 -10.78
CA ALA A 251 12.03 7.46 -9.39
C ALA A 251 11.59 8.61 -8.46
N ASN A 252 11.73 9.86 -8.92
CA ASN A 252 11.30 11.04 -8.15
C ASN A 252 9.77 11.10 -7.98
N HIS A 253 9.01 10.80 -9.05
CA HIS A 253 7.54 10.72 -8.98
C HIS A 253 7.05 9.66 -7.97
N LEU A 254 7.83 8.58 -7.79
CA LEU A 254 7.53 7.51 -6.85
C LEU A 254 7.64 7.98 -5.39
N HIS A 255 8.74 8.68 -5.10
CA HIS A 255 8.99 9.29 -3.80
C HIS A 255 7.95 10.38 -3.48
N GLU A 256 7.51 11.14 -4.48
CA GLU A 256 6.47 12.16 -4.30
C GLU A 256 5.08 11.56 -4.01
N PHE A 257 4.84 10.31 -4.40
CA PHE A 257 3.62 9.58 -4.03
C PHE A 257 3.58 9.20 -2.54
N GLU A 258 4.74 8.96 -1.92
CA GLU A 258 4.87 8.81 -0.46
C GLU A 258 4.51 10.11 0.26
N SER A 259 4.91 11.27 -0.29
CA SER A 259 4.56 12.58 0.26
C SER A 259 3.06 12.89 0.13
N PHE A 260 2.44 12.49 -0.99
CA PHE A 260 0.98 12.55 -1.16
C PHE A 260 0.24 11.61 -0.19
N ARG A 261 0.81 10.43 0.11
CA ARG A 261 0.31 9.52 1.16
C ARG A 261 0.36 10.17 2.53
N ASP A 262 1.49 10.75 2.91
CA ASP A 262 1.65 11.44 4.20
C ASP A 262 0.61 12.55 4.39
N PHE A 263 0.20 13.25 3.34
CA PHE A 263 -0.88 14.24 3.40
C PHE A 263 -2.24 13.63 3.81
N PHE A 264 -2.61 12.45 3.30
CA PHE A 264 -3.88 11.79 3.63
C PHE A 264 -3.85 11.05 4.98
N THR A 265 -2.70 10.55 5.40
CA THR A 265 -2.51 9.89 6.69
C THR A 265 -2.12 10.85 7.81
N SER A 266 -2.10 12.18 7.60
CA SER A 266 -1.69 13.17 8.61
C SER A 266 -2.82 14.09 9.08
N THR A 267 -2.44 15.09 9.88
CA THR A 267 -3.20 16.21 10.44
C THR A 267 -4.30 16.75 9.54
N THR A 268 -4.16 16.68 8.21
CA THR A 268 -5.21 17.10 7.27
C THR A 268 -6.50 16.30 7.44
N LEU A 269 -6.45 14.97 7.60
CA LEU A 269 -7.66 14.18 7.80
C LEU A 269 -8.32 14.50 9.15
N ALA A 270 -7.50 14.72 10.19
CA ALA A 270 -7.99 15.16 11.49
C ALA A 270 -8.68 16.53 11.39
N THR A 271 -8.12 17.49 10.65
CA THR A 271 -8.77 18.79 10.43
C THR A 271 -10.10 18.66 9.70
N LEU A 272 -10.23 17.71 8.76
CA LEU A 272 -11.49 17.45 8.07
C LEU A 272 -12.57 16.90 9.01
N ILE A 273 -12.17 16.02 9.93
CA ILE A 273 -13.03 15.45 10.99
C ILE A 273 -13.44 16.53 12.00
N ASP A 274 -12.64 17.58 12.18
CA ASP A 274 -12.93 18.68 13.11
C ASP A 274 -13.93 19.72 12.52
N ILE A 275 -14.12 19.79 11.20
CA ILE A 275 -15.03 20.75 10.54
C ILE A 275 -16.48 20.70 11.08
N PRO A 276 -17.12 19.53 11.25
CA PRO A 276 -18.46 19.44 11.84
C PRO A 276 -18.54 19.98 13.26
N PHE A 277 -17.46 19.88 14.04
CA PHE A 277 -17.43 20.40 15.41
C PHE A 277 -17.42 21.93 15.43
N ALA A 278 -16.90 22.59 14.39
CA ALA A 278 -17.01 24.03 14.28
C ALA A 278 -18.48 24.50 14.21
N LEU A 279 -19.35 23.76 13.50
CA LEU A 279 -20.80 24.01 13.50
C LEU A 279 -21.43 23.72 14.87
N LEU A 280 -20.96 22.68 15.56
CA LEU A 280 -21.39 22.37 16.92
C LEU A 280 -21.03 23.51 17.90
N PHE A 281 -19.81 24.07 17.82
CA PHE A 281 -19.41 25.23 18.62
C PHE A 281 -20.30 26.44 18.32
N ILE A 282 -20.59 26.72 17.05
CA ILE A 282 -21.53 27.79 16.68
C ILE A 282 -22.92 27.52 17.28
N ALA A 283 -23.41 26.29 17.23
CA ALA A 283 -24.69 25.92 17.82
C ALA A 283 -24.70 26.12 19.35
N ILE A 284 -23.62 25.76 20.05
CA ILE A 284 -23.50 26.01 21.49
C ILE A 284 -23.51 27.51 21.78
N ILE A 285 -22.70 28.30 21.07
CA ILE A 285 -22.68 29.76 21.25
C ILE A 285 -24.08 30.34 20.97
N TRP A 286 -24.79 29.82 19.96
CA TRP A 286 -26.15 30.24 19.64
C TRP A 286 -27.13 30.00 20.79
N THR A 287 -27.00 28.87 21.51
CA THR A 287 -27.82 28.62 22.70
C THR A 287 -27.53 29.57 23.87
N LEU A 288 -26.32 30.13 23.95
CA LEU A 288 -25.94 31.12 24.96
C LEU A 288 -26.39 32.53 24.55
N HIS A 289 -26.05 32.95 23.33
CA HIS A 289 -26.40 34.24 22.76
C HIS A 289 -26.41 34.16 21.23
N SER A 290 -27.61 34.23 20.63
CA SER A 290 -27.78 34.10 19.17
C SER A 290 -27.05 35.19 18.39
N GLU A 291 -26.97 36.41 18.93
CA GLU A 291 -26.31 37.53 18.25
C GLU A 291 -24.79 37.38 18.22
N LEU A 292 -24.18 36.86 19.30
CA LEU A 292 -22.75 36.57 19.33
C LEU A 292 -22.36 35.41 18.40
N ALA A 293 -23.26 34.44 18.21
CA ALA A 293 -23.04 33.30 17.33
C ALA A 293 -22.96 33.68 15.84
N MET A 294 -23.58 34.80 15.45
CA MET A 294 -23.52 35.30 14.07
C MET A 294 -22.10 35.72 13.66
N ILE A 295 -21.29 36.19 14.61
CA ILE A 295 -19.93 36.67 14.34
C ILE A 295 -19.04 35.55 13.75
N PRO A 296 -18.81 34.41 14.44
CA PRO A 296 -18.05 33.30 13.86
C PRO A 296 -18.74 32.69 12.63
N LEU A 297 -20.08 32.72 12.56
CA LEU A 297 -20.84 32.23 11.40
C LEU A 297 -20.52 33.00 10.10
N TYR A 298 -20.31 34.32 10.17
CA TYR A 298 -19.90 35.12 9.00
C TYR A 298 -18.39 35.10 8.76
N ILE A 299 -17.60 35.10 9.84
CA ILE A 299 -16.13 35.12 9.75
C ILE A 299 -15.57 33.84 9.13
N MET A 300 -16.12 32.66 9.48
CA MET A 300 -15.65 31.38 8.95
C MET A 300 -15.73 31.30 7.41
N PRO A 301 -16.87 31.60 6.75
CA PRO A 301 -16.96 31.68 5.30
C PRO A 301 -15.94 32.64 4.68
N VAL A 302 -15.69 33.81 5.28
CA VAL A 302 -14.72 34.79 4.76
C VAL A 302 -13.31 34.19 4.70
N ILE A 303 -12.87 33.50 5.76
CA ILE A 303 -11.57 32.82 5.81
C ILE A 303 -11.50 31.70 4.76
N ILE A 304 -12.58 30.91 4.64
CA ILE A 304 -12.65 29.80 3.68
C ILE A 304 -12.55 30.32 2.24
N ILE A 305 -13.35 31.34 1.89
CA ILE A 305 -13.36 31.93 0.55
C ILE A 305 -11.99 32.50 0.21
N PHE A 306 -11.37 33.24 1.12
CA PHE A 306 -10.03 33.79 0.89
C PHE A 306 -8.97 32.70 0.71
N SER A 307 -9.02 31.65 1.53
CA SER A 307 -8.12 30.50 1.41
C SER A 307 -8.28 29.79 0.07
N ILE A 308 -9.52 29.59 -0.39
CA ILE A 308 -9.82 29.02 -1.71
C ILE A 308 -9.29 29.92 -2.82
N LEU A 309 -9.45 31.24 -2.73
CA LEU A 309 -8.93 32.20 -3.71
C LEU A 309 -7.40 32.13 -3.83
N ILE A 310 -6.67 32.01 -2.71
CA ILE A 310 -5.21 31.85 -2.71
C ILE A 310 -4.78 30.48 -3.22
N GLN A 311 -5.59 29.44 -3.04
CA GLN A 311 -5.27 28.08 -3.47
C GLN A 311 -5.01 28.00 -4.99
N PHE A 312 -5.71 28.78 -5.82
CA PHE A 312 -5.54 28.78 -7.27
C PHE A 312 -4.13 29.21 -7.72
N PRO A 313 -3.62 30.41 -7.39
CA PRO A 313 -2.25 30.80 -7.73
C PRO A 313 -1.21 29.93 -7.01
N LEU A 314 -1.46 29.52 -5.76
CA LEU A 314 -0.54 28.67 -5.01
C LEU A 314 -0.30 27.33 -5.71
N ARG A 315 -1.37 26.66 -6.15
CA ARG A 315 -1.27 25.40 -6.90
C ARG A 315 -0.43 25.54 -8.17
N LYS A 316 -0.60 26.65 -8.90
CA LYS A 316 0.17 26.92 -10.12
C LYS A 316 1.68 27.05 -9.84
N VAL A 317 2.04 27.78 -8.78
CA VAL A 317 3.45 27.99 -8.40
C VAL A 317 4.07 26.70 -7.87
N ILE A 318 3.35 25.94 -7.03
CA ILE A 318 3.81 24.64 -6.54
C ILE A 318 4.09 23.68 -7.72
N TYR A 319 3.19 23.65 -8.71
CA TYR A 319 3.38 22.82 -9.90
C TYR A 319 4.63 23.20 -10.71
N GLN A 320 4.95 24.50 -10.78
CA GLN A 320 6.20 24.96 -11.42
C GLN A 320 7.43 24.49 -10.65
N THR A 321 7.44 24.68 -9.33
CA THR A 321 8.53 24.19 -8.46
C THR A 321 8.73 22.69 -8.61
N PHE A 322 7.62 21.94 -8.64
CA PHE A 322 7.62 20.49 -8.81
C PHE A 322 8.23 20.06 -10.15
N ARG A 323 7.82 20.68 -11.26
CA ARG A 323 8.40 20.38 -12.59
C ARG A 323 9.89 20.68 -12.64
N ALA A 324 10.32 21.84 -12.14
CA ALA A 324 11.74 22.22 -12.11
C ALA A 324 12.56 21.27 -11.21
N SER A 325 12.02 20.85 -10.07
CA SER A 325 12.65 19.86 -9.19
C SER A 325 12.82 18.51 -9.88
N THR A 326 11.77 18.02 -10.56
CA THR A 326 11.83 16.77 -11.32
C THR A 326 12.87 16.84 -12.44
N GLN A 327 12.95 17.95 -13.17
CA GLN A 327 13.97 18.18 -14.19
C GLN A 327 15.38 18.21 -13.61
N LYS A 328 15.58 18.85 -12.46
CA LYS A 328 16.85 18.84 -11.73
C LYS A 328 17.28 17.42 -11.36
N HIS A 329 16.36 16.59 -10.87
CA HIS A 329 16.65 15.18 -10.57
C HIS A 329 16.99 14.37 -11.82
N ALA A 330 16.24 14.54 -12.91
CA ALA A 330 16.53 13.87 -14.18
C ALA A 330 17.93 14.25 -14.71
N MET A 331 18.25 15.55 -14.69
CA MET A 331 19.54 16.07 -15.11
C MET A 331 20.68 15.53 -14.26
N LEU A 332 20.51 15.42 -12.94
CA LEU A 332 21.52 14.83 -12.05
C LEU A 332 21.84 13.40 -12.45
N VAL A 333 20.81 12.58 -12.71
CA VAL A 333 21.01 11.19 -13.15
C VAL A 333 21.72 11.15 -14.50
N GLU A 334 21.34 12.00 -15.44
CA GLU A 334 21.98 12.10 -16.76
C GLU A 334 23.47 12.46 -16.64
N ILE A 335 23.82 13.46 -15.83
CA ILE A 335 25.21 13.84 -15.54
C ILE A 335 25.99 12.65 -14.99
N LEU A 336 25.43 11.94 -14.01
CA LEU A 336 26.11 10.80 -13.38
C LEU A 336 26.34 9.66 -14.38
N THR A 337 25.37 9.41 -15.27
CA THR A 337 25.50 8.37 -16.31
C THR A 337 26.43 8.75 -17.46
N ALA A 338 26.51 10.05 -17.81
CA ALA A 338 27.28 10.56 -18.94
C ALA A 338 28.53 11.34 -18.50
N MET A 339 28.98 11.18 -17.25
CA MET A 339 30.04 12.00 -16.65
C MET A 339 31.34 11.96 -17.45
N GLU A 340 31.71 10.77 -17.92
CA GLU A 340 32.92 10.57 -18.73
C GLU A 340 32.81 11.31 -20.08
N THR A 341 31.67 11.19 -20.77
CA THR A 341 31.40 11.91 -22.02
C THR A 341 31.46 13.42 -21.82
N ILE A 342 30.82 13.94 -20.76
CA ILE A 342 30.80 15.38 -20.45
C ILE A 342 32.23 15.92 -20.27
N LYS A 343 33.09 15.18 -19.56
CA LYS A 343 34.49 15.54 -19.34
C LYS A 343 35.30 15.51 -20.64
N ILE A 344 35.13 14.48 -21.46
CA ILE A 344 35.82 14.35 -22.75
C ILE A 344 35.41 15.47 -23.71
N THR A 345 34.14 15.86 -23.72
CA THR A 345 33.63 16.94 -24.59
C THR A 345 33.84 18.35 -24.02
N GLY A 346 34.34 18.49 -22.79
CA GLY A 346 34.49 19.79 -22.11
C GLY A 346 33.16 20.52 -21.87
N ALA A 347 32.04 19.80 -21.74
CA ALA A 347 30.70 20.36 -21.67
C ALA A 347 30.26 20.74 -20.23
N GLU A 348 31.19 20.72 -19.28
CA GLU A 348 30.96 20.95 -17.85
C GLU A 348 30.32 22.32 -17.59
N GLY A 349 30.81 23.37 -18.24
CA GLY A 349 30.26 24.73 -18.08
C GLY A 349 28.81 24.86 -18.57
N GLN A 350 28.45 24.17 -19.66
CA GLN A 350 27.08 24.17 -20.16
C GLN A 350 26.14 23.42 -19.21
N MET A 351 26.61 22.30 -18.66
CA MET A 351 25.85 21.51 -17.70
C MET A 351 25.68 22.28 -16.37
N GLN A 352 26.72 22.95 -15.91
CA GLN A 352 26.66 23.82 -14.74
C GLN A 352 25.65 24.96 -14.94
N LYS A 353 25.67 25.63 -16.09
CA LYS A 353 24.72 26.70 -16.41
C LYS A 353 23.26 26.21 -16.40
N ASN A 354 22.99 25.06 -17.03
CA ASN A 354 21.66 24.47 -17.04
C ASN A 354 21.19 24.11 -15.62
N TRP A 355 22.09 23.61 -14.78
CA TRP A 355 21.81 23.27 -13.38
C TRP A 355 21.48 24.51 -12.55
N GLU A 356 22.28 25.58 -12.70
CA GLU A 356 22.04 26.87 -12.05
C GLU A 356 20.69 27.48 -12.44
N GLN A 357 20.31 27.40 -13.72
CA GLN A 357 19.00 27.88 -14.19
C GLN A 357 17.84 27.17 -13.49
N LEU A 358 17.91 25.83 -13.35
CA LEU A 358 16.89 25.06 -12.62
C LEU A 358 16.85 25.42 -11.14
N ILE A 359 18.01 25.64 -10.50
CA ILE A 359 18.07 26.11 -9.10
C ILE A 359 17.41 27.48 -8.95
N VAL A 360 17.69 28.41 -9.85
CA VAL A 360 17.08 29.75 -9.83
C VAL A 360 15.57 29.65 -9.97
N GLU A 361 15.06 28.85 -10.90
CA GLU A 361 13.61 28.66 -11.09
C GLU A 361 12.93 28.03 -9.85
N ILE A 362 13.56 27.01 -9.25
CA ILE A 362 13.10 26.40 -7.99
C ILE A 362 13.08 27.43 -6.86
N SER A 363 14.15 28.22 -6.71
CA SER A 363 14.27 29.23 -5.66
C SER A 363 13.20 30.32 -5.79
N GLN A 364 13.02 30.88 -6.99
CA GLN A 364 12.04 31.93 -7.25
C GLN A 364 10.59 31.43 -7.06
N SER A 365 10.28 30.24 -7.56
CA SER A 365 8.95 29.65 -7.41
C SER A 365 8.67 29.24 -5.95
N SER A 366 9.64 28.67 -5.24
CA SER A 366 9.54 28.36 -3.82
C SER A 366 9.29 29.60 -2.96
N LEU A 367 9.98 30.71 -3.24
CA LEU A 367 9.75 31.98 -2.53
C LEU A 367 8.32 32.49 -2.74
N LYS A 368 7.82 32.46 -3.99
CA LYS A 368 6.43 32.83 -4.30
C LYS A 368 5.41 31.92 -3.60
N SER A 369 5.66 30.61 -3.57
CA SER A 369 4.81 29.65 -2.86
C SER A 369 4.76 29.93 -1.36
N ARG A 370 5.91 30.19 -0.74
CA ARG A 370 6.01 30.58 0.68
C ARG A 370 5.28 31.88 0.97
N LEU A 371 5.41 32.88 0.11
CA LEU A 371 4.71 34.16 0.27
C LEU A 371 3.18 33.98 0.20
N LEU A 372 2.67 33.27 -0.80
CA LEU A 372 1.24 33.00 -0.94
C LEU A 372 0.69 32.22 0.26
N SER A 373 1.42 31.20 0.72
CA SER A 373 1.07 30.43 1.93
C SER A 373 1.06 31.32 3.17
N ALA A 374 2.09 32.16 3.35
CA ALA A 374 2.17 33.10 4.47
C ALA A 374 1.03 34.12 4.46
N ILE A 375 0.63 34.63 3.29
CA ILE A 375 -0.52 35.55 3.18
C ILE A 375 -1.80 34.86 3.65
N SER A 376 -2.05 33.60 3.25
CA SER A 376 -3.23 32.84 3.69
C SER A 376 -3.25 32.62 5.20
N VAL A 377 -2.13 32.20 5.79
CA VAL A 377 -2.01 31.98 7.24
C VAL A 377 -2.16 33.28 8.02
N ASN A 378 -1.44 34.34 7.62
CA ASN A 378 -1.47 35.63 8.31
C ASN A 378 -2.84 36.31 8.20
N PHE A 379 -3.52 36.19 7.07
CA PHE A 379 -4.88 36.69 6.91
C PHE A 379 -5.86 35.99 7.85
N SER A 380 -5.75 34.66 7.98
CA SER A 380 -6.58 33.88 8.90
C SER A 380 -6.35 34.30 10.36
N LEU A 381 -5.08 34.49 10.75
CA LEU A 381 -4.70 35.00 12.07
C LEU A 381 -5.23 36.42 12.33
N PHE A 382 -5.11 37.30 11.34
CA PHE A 382 -5.63 38.66 11.43
C PHE A 382 -7.15 38.67 11.62
N ILE A 383 -7.89 37.91 10.83
CA ILE A 383 -9.34 37.79 10.99
C ILE A 383 -9.71 37.19 12.34
N GLN A 384 -8.99 36.17 12.81
CA GLN A 384 -9.25 35.56 14.13
C GLN A 384 -9.04 36.57 15.26
N GLN A 385 -8.01 37.40 15.19
CA GLN A 385 -7.78 38.47 16.18
C GLN A 385 -8.88 39.54 16.12
N MET A 386 -9.27 39.96 14.91
CA MET A 386 -10.40 40.87 14.73
C MET A 386 -11.71 40.27 15.25
N ALA A 387 -11.95 38.97 15.03
CA ALA A 387 -13.12 38.25 15.55
C ALA A 387 -13.20 38.36 17.07
N THR A 388 -12.09 38.10 17.77
CA THR A 388 -12.02 38.23 19.23
C THR A 388 -12.40 39.64 19.70
N VAL A 389 -11.85 40.68 19.06
CA VAL A 389 -12.18 42.07 19.39
C VAL A 389 -13.65 42.38 19.13
N ILE A 390 -14.18 41.97 17.98
CA ILE A 390 -15.58 42.19 17.60
C ILE A 390 -16.52 41.49 18.58
N VAL A 391 -16.23 40.24 18.96
CA VAL A 391 -17.01 39.47 19.94
C VAL A 391 -17.04 40.19 21.28
N VAL A 392 -15.91 40.69 21.78
CA VAL A 392 -15.87 41.41 23.06
C VAL A 392 -16.62 42.74 22.98
N VAL A 393 -16.38 43.54 21.94
CA VAL A 393 -17.06 44.84 21.76
C VAL A 393 -18.56 44.63 21.65
N TYR A 394 -19.01 43.74 20.77
CA TYR A 394 -20.44 43.47 20.58
C TYR A 394 -21.06 42.85 21.82
N GLY A 395 -20.33 41.98 22.52
CA GLY A 395 -20.76 41.38 23.78
C GLY A 395 -20.94 42.36 24.93
N VAL A 396 -20.36 43.56 24.89
CA VAL A 396 -20.62 44.64 25.88
C VAL A 396 -21.92 45.39 25.58
N TYR A 397 -22.36 45.41 24.32
CA TYR A 397 -23.61 46.09 23.90
C TYR A 397 -24.86 45.21 24.06
N LEU A 398 -24.69 43.93 24.36
CA LEU A 398 -25.72 42.93 24.63
C LEU A 398 -25.88 42.74 26.14
#